data_AF-A0A8D9ELD5-F1
#
_entry.id   AF-A0A8D9ELD5-F1
#
_cell.length_a   1.000
_cell.length_b   1.000
_cell.length_c   1.000
_cell.angle_alpha   90.00
_cell.angle_beta   90.00
_cell.angle_gamma   90.00
#
_symmetry.space_group_name_H-M   'P 1'
#
loop_
_entity.id
_entity.type
_entity.pdbx_description
1 polymer ?
#
loop_
_entity_poly.entity_id
_entity_poly.type
_entity_poly.pdbx_seq_one_letter_code
_entity_poly.pdbx_strand_id
1 'polypeptide(L)'
;MHKLHSILRGTHGLSCAKSAGRFSRHSSLNDVIRRALSSAKVPAVLEPVGVMREDGRRPDGMSIIPWKNGKCMVWDATCTDTLAPSNIKLASKEAGSVAEMAASKKKNKYKNLVDQYIFVPMAVESMGPWCKEGKKFVQEVGSMLMEETGERRSLAFLCQRLSIVNRHPEG
;
A
#
# COMPACT_ATOMS: atom_id res chain seq x y z
N MET A 1 23.36 -15.63 -16.70
CA MET A 1 24.13 -15.61 -15.42
C MET A 1 23.45 -14.85 -14.27
N HIS A 2 22.42 -14.02 -14.45
CA HIS A 2 21.78 -13.28 -13.33
C HIS A 2 20.76 -14.06 -12.47
N LYS A 3 20.32 -15.25 -12.89
CA LYS A 3 19.34 -16.06 -12.12
C LYS A 3 19.95 -16.91 -11.00
N LEU A 4 21.23 -17.29 -11.10
CA LEU A 4 21.87 -18.15 -10.09
C LEU A 4 22.20 -17.42 -8.78
N HIS A 5 22.44 -16.11 -8.82
CA HIS A 5 22.87 -15.34 -7.64
C HIS A 5 21.72 -15.08 -6.64
N SER A 6 20.46 -15.22 -7.07
CA SER A 6 19.27 -15.02 -6.24
C SER A 6 18.94 -16.24 -5.37
N ILE A 7 19.37 -17.44 -5.78
CA ILE A 7 19.08 -18.70 -5.07
C ILE A 7 19.95 -18.84 -3.82
N LEU A 8 21.19 -18.33 -3.83
CA LEU A 8 22.14 -18.40 -2.71
C LEU A 8 21.84 -17.44 -1.53
N ARG A 9 20.87 -16.51 -1.66
CA ARG A 9 20.59 -15.48 -0.64
C ARG A 9 19.15 -15.45 -0.12
N GLY A 10 18.31 -16.43 -0.47
CA GLY A 10 16.90 -16.48 -0.03
C GLY A 10 15.99 -15.35 -0.57
N THR A 11 16.52 -14.39 -1.34
CA THR A 11 15.77 -13.22 -1.82
C THR A 11 14.84 -13.52 -3.00
N HIS A 12 14.90 -14.73 -3.57
CA HIS A 12 14.06 -15.12 -4.69
C HIS A 12 12.55 -15.01 -4.37
N GLY A 13 12.14 -15.36 -3.14
CA GLY A 13 10.74 -15.23 -2.71
C GLY A 13 10.25 -13.77 -2.65
N LEU A 14 11.16 -12.84 -2.34
CA LEU A 14 10.87 -11.40 -2.20
C LEU A 14 10.80 -10.69 -3.56
N SER A 15 11.62 -11.13 -4.52
CA SER A 15 11.84 -10.46 -5.82
C SER A 15 11.03 -11.07 -6.98
N CYS A 16 10.60 -12.34 -6.88
CA CYS A 16 9.92 -13.03 -7.97
C CYS A 16 8.54 -12.41 -8.27
N ALA A 17 8.32 -12.01 -9.53
CA ALA A 17 7.00 -11.54 -9.99
C ALA A 17 5.89 -12.60 -9.89
N LYS A 18 6.27 -13.88 -9.77
CA LYS A 18 5.37 -15.04 -9.64
C LYS A 18 5.37 -15.67 -8.24
N SER A 19 6.02 -15.07 -7.23
CA SER A 19 5.98 -15.66 -5.88
C SER A 19 4.58 -15.54 -5.28
N ALA A 20 4.02 -16.67 -4.85
CA ALA A 20 2.71 -16.75 -4.19
C ALA A 20 2.61 -15.77 -3.00
N GLY A 21 3.72 -15.55 -2.28
CA GLY A 21 3.81 -14.62 -1.16
C GLY A 21 3.63 -13.13 -1.54
N ARG A 22 3.88 -12.69 -2.78
CA ARG A 22 3.63 -11.30 -3.19
C ARG A 22 2.14 -11.00 -3.35
N PHE A 23 1.41 -11.90 -4.01
CA PHE A 23 -0.03 -11.77 -4.21
C PHE A 23 -0.79 -11.86 -2.89
N SER A 24 -0.39 -12.79 -2.00
CA SER A 24 -0.97 -12.90 -0.66
C SER A 24 -0.77 -11.62 0.18
N ARG A 25 0.43 -11.01 0.14
CA ARG A 25 0.71 -9.73 0.82
C ARG A 25 -0.17 -8.60 0.31
N HIS A 26 -0.26 -8.46 -1.01
CA HIS A 26 -1.06 -7.40 -1.65
C HIS A 26 -2.54 -7.50 -1.29
N SER A 27 -3.12 -8.70 -1.38
CA SER A 27 -4.52 -8.93 -1.03
C SER A 27 -4.78 -8.71 0.46
N SER A 28 -3.91 -9.24 1.32
CA SER A 28 -4.04 -9.10 2.78
C SER A 28 -3.93 -7.64 3.21
N LEU A 29 -3.03 -6.87 2.58
CA LEU A 29 -2.87 -5.47 2.85
C LEU A 29 -4.12 -4.67 2.48
N ASN A 30 -4.64 -4.89 1.26
CA ASN A 30 -5.87 -4.24 0.79
C ASN A 30 -7.08 -4.59 1.67
N ASP A 31 -7.18 -5.83 2.13
CA ASP A 31 -8.25 -6.25 3.04
C ASP A 31 -8.14 -5.59 4.42
N VAL A 32 -6.94 -5.45 4.98
CA VAL A 32 -6.75 -4.70 6.24
C VAL A 32 -7.15 -3.23 6.08
N ILE A 33 -6.75 -2.58 4.97
CA ILE A 33 -7.11 -1.20 4.68
C ILE A 33 -8.64 -1.05 4.55
N ARG A 34 -9.28 -1.92 3.76
CA ARG A 34 -10.74 -1.91 3.60
C ARG A 34 -11.47 -2.11 4.92
N ARG A 35 -11.05 -3.09 5.73
CA ARG A 35 -11.67 -3.34 7.05
C ARG A 35 -11.51 -2.15 7.99
N ALA A 36 -10.34 -1.52 8.00
CA ALA A 36 -10.10 -0.32 8.80
C ALA A 36 -11.01 0.84 8.37
N LEU A 37 -11.16 1.07 7.07
CA LEU A 37 -12.09 2.06 6.54
C LEU A 37 -13.55 1.77 6.93
N SER A 38 -14.00 0.52 6.78
CA SER A 38 -15.34 0.12 7.20
C SER A 38 -15.59 0.33 8.69
N SER A 39 -14.62 0.00 9.55
CA SER A 39 -14.70 0.26 10.99
C SER A 39 -14.69 1.75 11.34
N ALA A 40 -14.09 2.58 10.48
CA ALA A 40 -14.13 4.04 10.55
C ALA A 40 -15.39 4.64 9.88
N LYS A 41 -16.43 3.84 9.61
CA LYS A 41 -17.66 4.24 8.91
C LYS A 41 -17.43 4.87 7.53
N VAL A 42 -16.34 4.51 6.87
CA VAL A 42 -16.07 4.84 5.46
C VAL A 42 -16.17 3.55 4.63
N PRO A 43 -17.34 3.22 4.08
CA PRO A 43 -17.48 2.04 3.23
C PRO A 43 -16.53 2.12 2.04
N ALA A 44 -15.85 1.01 1.74
CA ALA A 44 -14.91 0.95 0.64
C ALA A 44 -15.07 -0.36 -0.16
N VAL A 45 -14.88 -0.24 -1.47
CA VAL A 45 -14.85 -1.37 -2.41
C VAL A 45 -13.42 -1.66 -2.81
N LEU A 46 -13.08 -2.93 -2.94
CA LEU A 46 -11.86 -3.33 -3.64
C LEU A 46 -12.15 -3.42 -5.12
N GLU A 47 -11.11 -3.22 -5.92
CA GLU A 47 -11.14 -3.48 -7.34
C GLU A 47 -12.28 -2.76 -8.12
N PRO A 48 -12.45 -1.44 -7.92
CA PRO A 48 -13.56 -0.68 -8.48
C PRO A 48 -13.54 -0.65 -10.00
N VAL A 49 -14.71 -0.86 -10.61
CA VAL A 49 -14.88 -0.81 -12.07
C VAL A 49 -15.16 0.63 -12.51
N GLY A 50 -14.61 1.04 -13.66
CA GLY A 50 -14.95 2.31 -14.30
C GLY A 50 -14.25 3.56 -13.74
N VAL A 51 -13.31 3.41 -12.80
CA VAL A 51 -12.53 4.54 -12.25
C VAL A 51 -11.63 5.19 -13.30
N MET A 52 -11.01 4.38 -14.17
CA MET A 52 -10.29 4.83 -15.36
C MET A 52 -11.02 4.29 -16.59
N ARG A 53 -11.49 5.19 -17.46
CA ARG A 53 -12.22 4.80 -18.68
C ARG A 53 -11.30 4.48 -19.87
N GLU A 54 -10.11 5.07 -19.91
CA GLU A 54 -9.29 5.08 -21.13
C GLU A 54 -8.21 3.99 -21.17
N ASP A 55 -7.68 3.56 -20.02
CA ASP A 55 -6.48 2.70 -19.98
C ASP A 55 -6.70 1.30 -19.38
N GLY A 56 -7.92 0.96 -18.94
CA GLY A 56 -8.21 -0.29 -18.20
C GLY A 56 -7.45 -0.43 -16.87
N ARG A 57 -6.75 0.61 -16.42
CA ARG A 57 -5.97 0.63 -15.18
C ARG A 57 -6.92 0.71 -13.99
N ARG A 58 -6.80 -0.26 -13.08
CA ARG A 58 -7.66 -0.36 -11.91
C ARG A 58 -6.87 -0.12 -10.63
N PRO A 59 -7.23 0.89 -9.80
CA PRO A 59 -6.71 0.99 -8.45
C PRO A 59 -7.19 -0.19 -7.61
N ASP A 60 -6.56 -0.44 -6.47
CA ASP A 60 -6.90 -1.58 -5.63
C ASP A 60 -8.18 -1.37 -4.84
N GLY A 61 -8.54 -0.12 -4.54
CA GLY A 61 -9.79 0.18 -3.86
C GLY A 61 -10.20 1.63 -3.96
N MET A 62 -11.45 1.87 -3.55
CA MET A 62 -12.11 3.17 -3.58
C MET A 62 -13.09 3.32 -2.41
N SER A 63 -13.15 4.51 -1.81
CA SER A 63 -14.22 4.85 -0.87
C SER A 63 -15.54 5.04 -1.62
N ILE A 64 -16.64 4.51 -1.08
CA ILE A 64 -17.98 4.68 -1.66
C ILE A 64 -18.52 6.09 -1.40
N ILE A 65 -18.14 6.66 -0.26
CA ILE A 65 -18.49 8.03 0.14
C ILE A 65 -17.31 8.98 -0.09
N PRO A 66 -17.57 10.30 -0.23
CA PRO A 66 -16.52 11.30 -0.30
C PRO A 66 -15.57 11.21 0.90
N TRP A 67 -14.27 11.19 0.63
CA TRP A 67 -13.23 11.22 1.65
C TRP A 67 -12.94 12.65 2.11
N LYS A 68 -12.73 13.57 1.15
CA LYS A 68 -12.44 14.97 1.42
C LYS A 68 -12.79 15.84 0.22
N ASN A 69 -13.26 17.06 0.47
CA ASN A 69 -13.63 18.05 -0.57
C ASN A 69 -14.61 17.50 -1.62
N GLY A 70 -15.58 16.68 -1.20
CA GLY A 70 -16.55 16.05 -2.10
C GLY A 70 -15.98 14.95 -3.02
N LYS A 71 -14.67 14.65 -2.94
CA LYS A 71 -14.02 13.63 -3.76
C LYS A 71 -13.90 12.31 -3.01
N CYS A 72 -14.18 11.20 -3.71
CA CYS A 72 -13.88 9.87 -3.21
C CYS A 72 -12.36 9.65 -3.19
N MET A 73 -11.88 8.84 -2.25
CA MET A 73 -10.49 8.42 -2.20
C MET A 73 -10.32 7.12 -2.98
N VAL A 74 -9.23 7.02 -3.73
CA VAL A 74 -8.79 5.80 -4.41
C VAL A 74 -7.37 5.49 -3.96
N TRP A 75 -7.08 4.22 -3.72
CA TRP A 75 -5.74 3.80 -3.34
C TRP A 75 -5.23 2.64 -4.18
N ASP A 76 -3.92 2.54 -4.25
CA ASP A 76 -3.25 1.43 -4.90
C ASP A 76 -2.01 1.08 -4.08
N ALA A 77 -1.99 -0.15 -3.60
CA ALA A 77 -0.97 -0.71 -2.74
C ALA A 77 0.20 -1.25 -3.56
N THR A 78 1.40 -1.13 -3.00
CA THR A 78 2.58 -1.76 -3.59
C THR A 78 3.61 -2.08 -2.52
N CYS A 79 4.05 -3.33 -2.49
CA CYS A 79 5.20 -3.75 -1.71
C CYS A 79 6.43 -3.82 -2.63
N THR A 80 7.47 -3.04 -2.33
CA THR A 80 8.72 -3.01 -3.10
C THR A 80 9.86 -3.68 -2.35
N ASP A 81 10.59 -4.53 -3.05
CA ASP A 81 11.78 -5.20 -2.51
C ASP A 81 12.92 -4.19 -2.30
N THR A 82 13.23 -3.89 -1.03
CA THR A 82 14.31 -2.98 -0.64
C THR A 82 15.67 -3.46 -1.15
N LEU A 83 15.89 -4.79 -1.22
CA LEU A 83 17.17 -5.41 -1.53
C LEU A 83 17.32 -5.78 -3.02
N ALA A 84 16.32 -5.46 -3.84
CA ALA A 84 16.42 -5.67 -5.28
C ALA A 84 17.62 -4.89 -5.85
N PRO A 85 18.41 -5.45 -6.80
CA PRO A 85 19.60 -4.79 -7.34
C PRO A 85 19.36 -3.37 -7.89
N SER A 86 18.16 -3.12 -8.45
CA SER A 86 17.76 -1.79 -8.95
C SER A 86 17.52 -0.77 -7.84
N ASN A 87 17.26 -1.22 -6.61
CA ASN A 87 16.85 -0.40 -5.48
C ASN A 87 17.98 -0.20 -4.46
N ILE A 88 18.99 -1.08 -4.41
CA ILE A 88 20.09 -1.03 -3.42
C ILE A 88 20.73 0.36 -3.29
N LYS A 89 21.05 1.01 -4.42
CA LYS A 89 21.67 2.36 -4.41
C LYS A 89 20.80 3.44 -3.79
N LEU A 90 19.48 3.27 -3.85
CA LEU A 90 18.52 4.20 -3.30
C LEU A 90 18.26 3.87 -1.83
N ALA A 91 18.00 2.58 -1.54
CA ALA A 91 17.81 2.04 -0.21
C ALA A 91 18.97 2.35 0.75
N SER A 92 20.21 2.39 0.24
CA SER A 92 21.39 2.70 1.05
C SER A 92 21.50 4.16 1.49
N LYS A 93 20.73 5.08 0.90
CA LYS A 93 20.80 6.52 1.20
C LYS A 93 19.90 6.89 2.37
N GLU A 94 18.66 6.42 2.35
CA GLU A 94 17.64 6.78 3.32
C GLU A 94 16.58 5.67 3.38
N ALA A 95 16.17 5.30 4.60
CA ALA A 95 15.11 4.34 4.80
C ALA A 95 13.77 4.89 4.27
N GLY A 96 13.03 4.10 3.48
CA GLY A 96 11.77 4.55 2.87
C GLY A 96 11.92 5.19 1.49
N SER A 97 13.15 5.49 1.05
CA SER A 97 13.40 6.09 -0.27
C SER A 97 12.88 5.24 -1.44
N VAL A 98 12.88 3.91 -1.30
CA VAL A 98 12.34 3.01 -2.33
C VAL A 98 10.81 3.06 -2.31
N ALA A 99 10.19 3.11 -1.13
CA ALA A 99 8.75 3.31 -1.01
C ALA A 99 8.32 4.66 -1.61
N GLU A 100 9.07 5.74 -1.40
CA GLU A 100 8.79 7.06 -1.99
C GLU A 100 8.88 7.05 -3.52
N MET A 101 9.89 6.38 -4.07
CA MET A 101 10.00 6.20 -5.51
C MET A 101 8.81 5.39 -6.06
N ALA A 102 8.39 4.35 -5.36
CA ALA A 102 7.25 3.53 -5.76
C ALA A 102 5.94 4.32 -5.71
N ALA A 103 5.74 5.13 -4.65
CA ALA A 103 4.62 6.04 -4.52
C ALA A 103 4.56 7.03 -5.68
N SER A 104 5.70 7.66 -6.01
CA SER A 104 5.81 8.61 -7.13
C SER A 104 5.45 7.96 -8.47
N LYS A 105 5.90 6.72 -8.71
CA LYS A 105 5.52 5.94 -9.91
C LYS A 105 4.01 5.69 -9.98
N LYS A 106 3.37 5.37 -8.84
CA LYS A 106 1.92 5.18 -8.78
C LYS A 106 1.16 6.49 -9.02
N LYS A 107 1.58 7.59 -8.40
CA LYS A 107 0.99 8.91 -8.66
C LYS A 107 1.06 9.29 -10.13
N ASN A 108 2.21 9.06 -10.78
CA ASN A 108 2.36 9.28 -12.22
C ASN A 108 1.46 8.35 -13.04
N LYS A 109 1.31 7.08 -12.65
CA LYS A 109 0.40 6.11 -13.29
C LYS A 109 -1.06 6.58 -13.24
N TYR A 110 -1.47 7.22 -12.14
CA TYR A 110 -2.85 7.63 -11.87
C TYR A 110 -3.06 9.16 -11.93
N LYS A 111 -2.15 9.90 -12.60
CA LYS A 111 -2.21 11.37 -12.65
C LYS A 111 -3.53 11.91 -13.20
N ASN A 112 -4.20 11.19 -14.09
CA ASN A 112 -5.48 11.59 -14.68
C ASN A 112 -6.67 11.46 -13.70
N LEU A 113 -6.50 10.82 -12.54
CA LEU A 113 -7.56 10.67 -11.56
C LEU A 113 -7.68 11.84 -10.59
N VAL A 114 -6.65 12.69 -10.49
CA VAL A 114 -6.57 13.71 -9.42
C VAL A 114 -7.66 14.78 -9.50
N ASP A 115 -8.22 14.99 -10.70
CA ASP A 115 -9.32 15.94 -10.93
C ASP A 115 -10.62 15.48 -10.29
N GLN A 116 -10.90 14.17 -10.29
CA GLN A 116 -12.15 13.58 -9.81
C GLN A 116 -12.00 12.88 -8.44
N TYR A 117 -10.80 12.41 -8.13
CA TYR A 117 -10.52 11.57 -6.97
C TYR A 117 -9.32 12.08 -6.17
N ILE A 118 -9.26 11.66 -4.91
CA ILE A 118 -8.05 11.78 -4.09
C ILE A 118 -7.28 10.48 -4.19
N PHE A 119 -6.14 10.50 -4.89
CA PHE A 119 -5.30 9.32 -5.02
C PHE A 119 -4.29 9.20 -3.86
N VAL A 120 -4.29 8.06 -3.17
CA VAL A 120 -3.34 7.73 -2.09
C VAL A 120 -2.45 6.56 -2.53
N PRO A 121 -1.14 6.78 -2.74
CA PRO A 121 -0.21 5.67 -2.98
C PRO A 121 0.08 4.93 -1.67
N MET A 122 -0.28 3.65 -1.60
CA MET A 122 0.01 2.80 -0.44
C MET A 122 1.30 2.00 -0.68
N ALA A 123 2.43 2.71 -0.78
CA ALA A 123 3.74 2.12 -1.01
C ALA A 123 4.47 1.76 0.29
N VAL A 124 4.98 0.54 0.35
CA VAL A 124 5.75 -0.01 1.48
C VAL A 124 6.95 -0.80 0.98
N GLU A 125 8.05 -0.67 1.69
CA GLU A 125 9.24 -1.49 1.51
C GLU A 125 9.11 -2.86 2.18
N SER A 126 9.74 -3.88 1.60
CA SER A 126 9.78 -5.23 2.19
C SER A 126 10.38 -5.24 3.59
N MET A 127 11.25 -4.28 3.91
CA MET A 127 11.86 -4.10 5.23
C MET A 127 11.01 -3.24 6.19
N GLY A 128 9.84 -2.77 5.77
CA GLY A 128 8.87 -2.09 6.64
C GLY A 128 8.63 -0.60 6.39
N PRO A 129 9.58 0.21 5.89
CA PRO A 129 9.32 1.63 5.65
C PRO A 129 8.17 1.89 4.67
N TRP A 130 7.20 2.70 5.10
CA TRP A 130 6.13 3.21 4.25
C TRP A 130 6.46 4.58 3.68
N CYS A 131 5.93 4.89 2.50
CA CYS A 131 5.94 6.25 1.97
C CYS A 131 5.14 7.21 2.88
N LYS A 132 5.48 8.51 2.83
CA LYS A 132 4.91 9.57 3.67
C LYS A 132 3.40 9.70 3.50
N GLU A 133 2.89 9.67 2.27
CA GLU A 133 1.45 9.76 2.00
C GLU A 133 0.69 8.56 2.57
N GLY A 134 1.23 7.34 2.41
CA GLY A 134 0.63 6.15 3.01
C GLY A 134 0.64 6.19 4.55
N LYS A 135 1.72 6.67 5.18
CA LYS A 135 1.77 6.86 6.64
C LYS A 135 0.71 7.87 7.10
N LYS A 136 0.58 9.00 6.40
CA LYS A 136 -0.41 10.03 6.72
C LYS A 136 -1.83 9.49 6.60
N PHE A 137 -2.11 8.72 5.55
CA PHE A 137 -3.40 8.06 5.38
C PHE A 137 -3.71 7.10 6.54
N VAL A 138 -2.75 6.26 6.94
CA VAL A 138 -2.92 5.34 8.09
C VAL A 138 -3.17 6.10 9.38
N GLN A 139 -2.50 7.24 9.59
CA GLN A 139 -2.76 8.12 10.73
C GLN A 139 -4.18 8.69 10.71
N GLU A 140 -4.63 9.19 9.56
CA GLU A 140 -5.98 9.74 9.38
C GLU A 140 -7.06 8.68 9.65
N VAL A 141 -6.92 7.47 9.10
CA VAL A 141 -7.80 6.34 9.40
C VAL A 141 -7.73 5.94 10.87
N GLY A 142 -6.54 5.93 11.47
CA GLY A 142 -6.35 5.62 12.89
C GLY A 142 -7.05 6.61 13.81
N SER A 143 -7.05 7.90 13.47
CA SER A 143 -7.81 8.94 14.16
C SER A 143 -9.31 8.72 14.03
N MET A 144 -9.82 8.47 12.82
CA MET A 144 -11.23 8.16 12.60
C MET A 144 -11.68 6.92 13.39
N LEU A 145 -10.86 5.86 13.41
CA LEU A 145 -11.14 4.67 14.22
C LEU A 145 -11.23 4.99 15.72
N MET A 146 -10.33 5.83 16.23
CA MET A 146 -10.35 6.24 17.63
C MET A 146 -11.62 7.04 17.94
N GLU A 147 -12.03 7.95 17.06
CA GLU A 147 -13.27 8.73 17.20
C GLU A 147 -14.51 7.83 17.18
N GLU A 148 -14.54 6.84 16.29
CA GLU A 148 -15.69 5.95 16.12
C GLU A 148 -15.81 4.88 17.22
N THR A 149 -14.68 4.39 17.75
CA THR A 149 -14.66 3.27 18.72
C THR A 149 -14.40 3.69 20.16
N GLY A 150 -13.82 4.87 20.38
CA GLY A 150 -13.31 5.31 21.68
C GLY A 150 -12.00 4.63 22.12
N GLU A 151 -11.46 3.66 21.36
CA GLU A 151 -10.20 2.98 21.70
C GLU A 151 -8.99 3.82 21.30
N ARG A 152 -8.28 4.36 22.30
CA ARG A 152 -7.11 5.22 22.14
C ARG A 152 -5.94 4.55 21.40
N ARG A 153 -5.88 3.22 21.41
CA ARG A 153 -4.84 2.42 20.73
C ARG A 153 -5.21 2.01 19.31
N SER A 154 -6.32 2.49 18.75
CA SER A 154 -6.79 2.15 17.41
C SER A 154 -5.71 2.27 16.33
N LEU A 155 -4.95 3.38 16.33
CA LEU A 155 -3.82 3.57 15.41
C LEU A 155 -2.72 2.53 15.62
N ALA A 156 -2.36 2.23 16.87
CA ALA A 156 -1.31 1.24 17.16
C ALA A 156 -1.72 -0.16 16.68
N PHE A 157 -2.97 -0.56 16.90
CA PHE A 157 -3.51 -1.83 16.42
C PHE A 157 -3.57 -1.89 14.89
N LEU A 158 -3.94 -0.81 14.22
CA LEU A 158 -3.91 -0.72 12.76
C LEU A 158 -2.47 -0.88 12.23
N CYS A 159 -1.52 -0.11 12.77
CA CYS A 159 -0.11 -0.22 12.40
C CYS A 159 0.45 -1.63 12.65
N GLN A 160 0.07 -2.28 13.75
CA GLN A 160 0.47 -3.65 14.04
C GLN A 160 -0.07 -4.63 13.00
N ARG A 161 -1.37 -4.56 12.67
CA ARG A 161 -1.99 -5.41 11.64
C ARG A 161 -1.35 -5.21 10.28
N LEU A 162 -1.12 -3.96 9.86
CA LEU A 162 -0.43 -3.63 8.62
C LEU A 162 1.00 -4.18 8.58
N SER A 163 1.72 -4.09 9.70
CA SER A 163 3.09 -4.62 9.83
C SER A 163 3.15 -6.15 9.80
N ILE A 164 2.12 -6.83 10.30
CA ILE A 164 2.00 -8.29 10.25
C ILE A 164 1.73 -8.73 8.81
N VAL A 165 0.78 -8.11 8.10
CA VAL A 165 0.47 -8.54 6.72
C VAL A 165 1.55 -8.15 5.70
N ASN A 166 2.38 -7.15 6.00
CA ASN A 166 3.52 -6.78 5.16
C ASN A 166 4.71 -7.75 5.33
N ARG A 167 4.91 -8.30 6.53
CA ARG A 167 5.96 -9.28 6.84
C ARG A 167 5.42 -10.68 6.59
N HIS A 168 6.08 -11.48 5.76
CA HIS A 168 5.71 -12.89 5.66
C HIS A 168 5.96 -13.55 7.04
N PRO A 169 5.08 -14.43 7.54
CA PRO A 169 5.46 -15.38 8.59
C PRO A 169 6.48 -16.32 7.95
N GLU A 170 7.76 -16.13 8.22
CA GLU A 170 8.76 -17.12 7.80
C GLU A 170 8.34 -18.46 8.42
N GLY A 171 8.12 -19.45 7.55
CA GLY A 171 8.06 -20.85 7.92
C GLY A 171 9.41 -21.46 7.70
#